data_AF-A0A962ZBG4-F1
#
_entry.id   AF-A0A962ZBG4-F1
#
_cell.length_a   1.000
_cell.length_b   1.000
_cell.length_c   1.000
_cell.angle_alpha   90.00
_cell.angle_beta   90.00
_cell.angle_gamma   90.00
#
_symmetry.space_group_name_H-M   'P 1'
#
loop_
_entity.id
_entity.type
_entity.pdbx_description
1 polymer ?
#
loop_
_entity_poly.entity_id
_entity_poly.type
_entity_poly.pdbx_seq_one_letter_code
_entity_poly.pdbx_strand_id
1 'polypeptide(L)'
;MRGVMPVVAGALLVLACPVRGDAIVPQAMLRAGQVLVSVEPRQIALRARDRDVRTRYCGAPRTDWPSEPAVKTVRHDRQPGQEMVLALMEASAATLAFDDRRARDSIIRNLDRWARNDGMLERQKRMRAREYYNIDRSLMPMIVAFSLVRDQADADPVRIRRIETWLARVVDMRRGAERFFKPSLSSSRNNHRYLADSVTMAWGALTGNAALFDKGIHRYRVALDQARPDGSLPLETGRGHMALHYQRHAIGSLVAIAEMADVQGI
;
A
#
# COMPACT_ATOMS: atom_id res chain seq x y z
N MET A 1 -52.26 50.12 14.02
CA MET A 1 -51.43 49.59 15.12
C MET A 1 -51.04 48.16 14.75
N ARG A 2 -49.74 47.93 14.48
CA ARG A 2 -49.21 46.63 14.04
C ARG A 2 -49.01 45.72 15.26
N GLY A 3 -49.67 44.57 15.29
CA GLY A 3 -49.49 43.55 16.32
C GLY A 3 -48.23 42.73 16.06
N VAL A 4 -47.38 42.63 17.07
CA VAL A 4 -46.10 41.91 17.07
C VAL A 4 -46.36 40.43 17.36
N MET A 5 -45.93 39.53 16.46
CA MET A 5 -45.86 38.09 16.75
C MET A 5 -44.59 37.78 17.56
N PRO A 6 -44.65 36.87 18.56
CA PRO A 6 -43.45 36.45 19.26
C PRO A 6 -42.66 35.44 18.41
N VAL A 7 -41.39 35.75 18.17
CA VAL A 7 -40.42 34.80 17.59
C VAL A 7 -39.96 33.89 18.72
N VAL A 8 -40.36 32.62 18.68
CA VAL A 8 -39.83 31.58 19.57
C VAL A 8 -38.45 31.18 19.03
N ALA A 9 -37.40 31.62 19.73
CA ALA A 9 -36.02 31.22 19.44
C ALA A 9 -35.81 29.76 19.91
N GLY A 10 -36.02 28.81 18.99
CA GLY A 10 -35.60 27.42 19.19
C GLY A 10 -34.08 27.31 19.13
N ALA A 11 -33.44 27.17 20.28
CA ALA A 11 -32.03 26.82 20.36
C ALA A 11 -31.83 25.40 19.80
N LEU A 12 -31.35 25.28 18.55
CA LEU A 12 -30.80 24.03 18.05
C LEU A 12 -29.48 23.76 18.78
N LEU A 13 -29.56 22.98 19.85
CA LEU A 13 -28.40 22.36 20.47
C LEU A 13 -27.86 21.33 19.47
N VAL A 14 -26.90 21.74 18.64
CA VAL A 14 -26.10 20.80 17.85
C VAL A 14 -25.26 20.02 18.86
N LEU A 15 -25.74 18.84 19.25
CA LEU A 15 -24.93 17.82 19.91
C LEU A 15 -23.84 17.41 18.93
N ALA A 16 -22.71 18.13 18.98
CA ALA A 16 -21.47 17.69 18.39
C ALA A 16 -21.07 16.42 19.14
N CYS A 17 -21.43 15.26 18.59
CA CYS A 17 -20.93 13.98 19.06
C CYS A 17 -19.40 14.03 18.84
N PRO A 18 -18.58 14.03 19.91
CA PRO A 18 -17.14 13.97 19.72
C PRO A 18 -16.85 12.61 19.07
N VAL A 19 -16.24 12.63 17.89
CA VAL A 19 -15.61 11.43 17.32
C VAL A 19 -14.60 10.99 18.37
N ARG A 20 -14.95 9.97 19.17
CA ARG A 20 -13.99 9.32 20.07
C ARG A 20 -12.89 8.84 19.15
N GLY A 21 -11.69 9.35 19.37
CA GLY A 21 -10.50 8.76 18.76
C GLY A 21 -10.34 7.40 19.39
N ASP A 22 -11.00 6.39 18.84
CA ASP A 22 -10.86 5.02 19.31
C ASP A 22 -9.38 4.68 19.31
N ALA A 23 -8.87 4.34 20.50
CA ALA A 23 -7.49 3.91 20.64
C ALA A 23 -7.25 2.75 19.67
N ILE A 24 -6.18 2.85 18.89
CA ILE A 24 -5.78 1.77 17.98
C ILE A 24 -5.44 0.56 18.85
N VAL A 25 -6.30 -0.46 18.83
CA VAL A 25 -6.10 -1.72 19.57
C VAL A 25 -5.03 -2.53 18.84
N PRO A 26 -3.87 -2.81 19.47
CA PRO A 26 -2.80 -3.55 18.82
C PRO A 26 -3.25 -4.94 18.40
N GLN A 27 -3.02 -5.30 17.14
CA GLN A 27 -3.28 -6.65 16.65
C GLN A 27 -2.03 -7.52 16.75
N ALA A 28 -2.20 -8.80 17.11
CA ALA A 28 -1.13 -9.78 17.07
C ALA A 28 -0.93 -10.26 15.62
N MET A 29 0.29 -10.13 15.10
CA MET A 29 0.64 -10.59 13.75
C MET A 29 1.17 -12.03 13.79
N LEU A 30 0.42 -12.97 13.24
CA LEU A 30 0.80 -14.40 13.24
C LEU A 30 1.92 -14.75 12.25
N ARG A 31 2.10 -13.95 11.20
CA ARG A 31 3.03 -14.22 10.09
C ARG A 31 3.85 -12.98 9.75
N ALA A 32 4.42 -12.32 10.76
CA ALA A 32 5.33 -11.20 10.55
C ALA A 32 6.43 -11.58 9.54
N GLY A 33 6.74 -10.66 8.61
CA GLY A 33 7.58 -10.92 7.45
C GLY A 33 6.79 -11.25 6.18
N GLN A 34 5.62 -11.89 6.28
CA GLN A 34 4.69 -12.07 5.16
C GLN A 34 3.76 -10.87 5.02
N VAL A 35 3.51 -10.42 3.79
CA VAL A 35 2.78 -9.17 3.54
C VAL A 35 1.39 -9.47 2.97
N LEU A 36 1.29 -9.66 1.65
CA LEU A 36 0.00 -9.75 0.95
C LEU A 36 -0.43 -11.19 0.63
N VAL A 37 0.48 -12.15 0.77
CA VAL A 37 0.24 -13.55 0.39
C VAL A 37 0.82 -14.46 1.46
N SER A 38 0.01 -15.41 1.93
CA SER A 38 0.48 -16.56 2.71
C SER A 38 1.29 -17.49 1.81
N VAL A 39 2.63 -17.42 1.88
CA VAL A 39 3.54 -17.94 0.85
C VAL A 39 3.38 -19.45 0.62
N GLU A 40 3.53 -20.26 1.67
CA GLU A 40 3.48 -21.72 1.56
C GLU A 40 2.10 -22.23 1.11
N PRO A 41 0.96 -21.83 1.72
CA PRO A 41 -0.36 -22.21 1.23
C PRO A 41 -0.59 -21.83 -0.25
N ARG A 42 -0.10 -20.65 -0.66
CA ARG A 42 -0.23 -20.21 -2.06
C ARG A 42 0.59 -21.07 -3.00
N GLN A 43 1.83 -21.41 -2.63
CA GLN A 43 2.68 -22.29 -3.43
C GLN A 43 2.07 -23.69 -3.57
N ILE A 44 1.53 -24.26 -2.50
CA ILE A 44 0.81 -25.55 -2.53
C ILE A 44 -0.38 -25.47 -3.50
N ALA A 45 -1.23 -24.44 -3.35
CA ALA A 45 -2.41 -24.26 -4.20
C ALA A 45 -2.06 -24.08 -5.68
N LEU A 46 -0.94 -23.41 -5.99
CA LEU A 46 -0.45 -23.25 -7.37
C LEU A 46 0.13 -24.56 -7.91
N ARG A 47 0.95 -25.28 -7.14
CA ARG A 47 1.56 -26.55 -7.55
C ARG A 47 0.52 -27.64 -7.83
N ALA A 48 -0.65 -27.57 -7.19
CA ALA A 48 -1.79 -28.44 -7.46
C ALA A 48 -2.48 -28.18 -8.82
N ARG A 49 -2.09 -27.12 -9.55
CA ARG A 49 -2.62 -26.79 -10.88
C ARG A 49 -1.67 -27.25 -11.99
N ASP A 50 -2.26 -27.58 -13.14
CA ASP A 50 -1.51 -27.88 -14.35
C ASP A 50 -0.53 -26.75 -14.70
N ARG A 51 0.59 -27.13 -15.31
CA ARG A 51 1.66 -26.19 -15.69
C ARG A 51 1.13 -25.09 -16.61
N ASP A 52 0.24 -25.41 -17.53
CA ASP A 52 -0.33 -24.44 -18.47
C ASP A 52 -1.23 -23.43 -17.76
N VAL A 53 -2.01 -23.88 -16.77
CA VAL A 53 -2.84 -23.00 -15.93
C VAL A 53 -1.95 -22.06 -15.11
N ARG A 54 -0.91 -22.59 -14.46
CA ARG A 54 0.07 -21.77 -13.74
C ARG A 54 0.75 -20.75 -14.65
N THR A 55 1.14 -21.16 -15.85
CA THR A 55 1.81 -20.30 -16.83
C THR A 55 0.89 -19.16 -17.28
N ARG A 56 -0.40 -19.45 -17.50
CA ARG A 56 -1.40 -18.44 -17.86
C ARG A 56 -1.62 -17.42 -16.74
N TYR A 57 -1.63 -17.84 -15.48
CA TYR A 57 -1.89 -16.95 -14.35
C TYR A 57 -0.67 -16.20 -13.83
N CYS A 58 0.51 -16.82 -13.89
CA CYS A 58 1.72 -16.33 -13.24
C CYS A 58 2.84 -15.95 -14.22
N GLY A 59 2.62 -16.13 -15.52
CA GLY A 59 3.64 -15.97 -16.55
C GLY A 59 4.56 -17.20 -16.64
N ALA A 60 5.15 -17.44 -17.80
CA ALA A 60 6.16 -18.48 -17.95
C ALA A 60 7.46 -18.08 -17.24
N PRO A 61 8.21 -19.03 -16.64
CA PRO A 61 9.59 -18.79 -16.22
C PRO A 61 10.40 -18.17 -17.36
N ARG A 62 11.16 -17.12 -17.05
CA ARG A 62 11.93 -16.36 -18.03
C ARG A 62 13.41 -16.63 -17.85
N THR A 63 14.13 -16.75 -18.96
CA THR A 63 15.59 -16.85 -18.94
C THR A 63 16.25 -15.51 -18.68
N ASP A 64 15.62 -14.43 -19.16
CA ASP A 64 16.05 -13.04 -18.99
C ASP A 64 14.95 -12.19 -18.35
N TRP A 65 15.34 -11.43 -17.34
CA TRP A 65 14.45 -10.58 -16.55
C TRP A 65 14.92 -9.11 -16.66
N PRO A 66 13.99 -8.16 -16.92
CA PRO A 66 14.34 -6.75 -17.05
C PRO A 66 15.12 -6.21 -15.86
N SER A 67 16.03 -5.27 -16.11
CA SER A 67 16.79 -4.55 -15.09
C SER A 67 16.60 -3.06 -15.30
N GLU A 68 15.77 -2.45 -14.46
CA GLU A 68 15.28 -1.10 -14.69
C GLU A 68 16.11 -0.06 -13.94
N PRO A 69 16.47 1.07 -14.59
CA PRO A 69 17.25 2.12 -13.95
C PRO A 69 16.49 2.75 -12.78
N ALA A 70 17.23 3.14 -11.74
CA ALA A 70 16.66 3.80 -10.58
C ALA A 70 16.16 5.20 -10.97
N VAL A 71 14.92 5.50 -10.61
CA VAL A 71 14.36 6.86 -10.72
C VAL A 71 14.54 7.55 -9.37
N LYS A 72 15.35 8.62 -9.32
CA LYS A 72 15.63 9.35 -8.08
C LYS A 72 14.56 10.40 -7.75
N THR A 73 14.16 11.20 -8.73
CA THR A 73 13.17 12.27 -8.59
C THR A 73 11.74 11.74 -8.71
N VAL A 74 10.87 12.11 -7.78
CA VAL A 74 9.44 11.77 -7.84
C VAL A 74 8.66 12.91 -8.48
N ARG A 75 7.97 12.62 -9.59
CA ARG A 75 7.16 13.61 -10.32
C ARG A 75 5.66 13.41 -10.08
N HIS A 76 4.87 14.47 -10.22
CA HIS A 76 3.42 14.39 -10.00
C HIS A 76 2.66 13.67 -11.13
N ASP A 77 3.22 13.64 -12.34
CA ASP A 77 2.61 13.15 -13.57
C ASP A 77 3.05 11.72 -13.94
N ARG A 78 4.02 11.16 -13.21
CA ARG A 78 4.56 9.82 -13.49
C ARG A 78 4.78 9.02 -12.22
N GLN A 79 4.38 7.76 -12.26
CA GLN A 79 4.74 6.77 -11.23
C GLN A 79 6.24 6.43 -11.35
N PRO A 80 7.05 6.58 -10.29
CA PRO A 80 8.47 6.25 -10.34
C PRO A 80 8.66 4.73 -10.48
N GLY A 81 9.38 4.29 -11.50
CA GLY A 81 9.69 2.87 -11.69
C GLY A 81 8.46 2.01 -12.01
N GLN A 82 7.56 2.49 -12.86
CA GLN A 82 6.39 1.72 -13.27
C GLN A 82 6.78 0.39 -13.93
N GLU A 83 7.77 0.43 -14.80
CA GLU A 83 8.34 -0.70 -15.54
C GLU A 83 9.04 -1.66 -14.57
N MET A 84 9.81 -1.09 -13.64
CA MET A 84 10.47 -1.80 -12.55
C MET A 84 9.47 -2.59 -11.70
N VAL A 85 8.41 -1.92 -11.25
CA VAL A 85 7.36 -2.50 -10.43
C VAL A 85 6.60 -3.60 -11.16
N LEU A 86 6.33 -3.45 -12.46
CA LEU A 86 5.73 -4.52 -13.26
C LEU A 86 6.63 -5.75 -13.30
N ALA A 87 7.93 -5.58 -13.56
CA ALA A 87 8.89 -6.68 -13.56
C ALA A 87 8.96 -7.39 -12.19
N LEU A 88 8.89 -6.65 -11.08
CA LEU A 88 8.82 -7.24 -9.74
C LEU A 88 7.56 -8.07 -9.52
N MET A 89 6.40 -7.60 -9.98
CA MET A 89 5.14 -8.33 -9.86
C MET A 89 5.16 -9.63 -10.67
N GLU A 90 5.65 -9.59 -11.92
CA GLU A 90 5.83 -10.77 -12.77
C GLU A 90 6.81 -11.78 -12.13
N ALA A 91 7.96 -11.30 -11.64
CA ALA A 91 8.95 -12.14 -10.98
C ALA A 91 8.42 -12.77 -9.67
N SER A 92 7.59 -12.02 -8.93
CA SER A 92 6.93 -12.52 -7.72
C SER A 92 5.96 -13.65 -8.05
N ALA A 93 5.18 -13.50 -9.13
CA ALA A 93 4.27 -14.54 -9.59
C ALA A 93 5.02 -15.81 -10.03
N ALA A 94 6.11 -15.67 -10.80
CA ALA A 94 6.95 -16.79 -11.20
C ALA A 94 7.62 -17.49 -9.99
N THR A 95 8.07 -16.72 -9.00
CA THR A 95 8.61 -17.24 -7.73
C THR A 95 7.58 -18.09 -7.00
N LEU A 96 6.33 -17.64 -6.90
CA LEU A 96 5.26 -18.38 -6.22
C LEU A 96 4.82 -19.62 -7.00
N ALA A 97 4.74 -19.58 -8.32
CA ALA A 97 4.19 -20.67 -9.12
C ALA A 97 5.21 -21.77 -9.47
N PHE A 98 6.48 -21.41 -9.59
CA PHE A 98 7.53 -22.28 -10.16
C PHE A 98 8.79 -22.38 -9.30
N ASP A 99 8.86 -21.66 -8.17
CA ASP A 99 10.09 -21.57 -7.37
C ASP A 99 11.30 -21.09 -8.22
N ASP A 100 11.03 -20.17 -9.15
CA ASP A 100 12.01 -19.70 -10.13
C ASP A 100 13.12 -18.87 -9.47
N ARG A 101 14.31 -19.46 -9.36
CA ARG A 101 15.51 -18.80 -8.82
C ARG A 101 15.91 -17.54 -9.61
N ARG A 102 15.78 -17.55 -10.94
CA ARG A 102 16.13 -16.39 -11.77
C ARG A 102 15.18 -15.23 -11.51
N ALA A 103 13.91 -15.53 -11.24
CA ALA A 103 12.92 -14.55 -10.84
C ALA A 103 13.25 -13.95 -9.47
N ARG A 104 13.60 -14.77 -8.47
CA ARG A 104 14.07 -14.28 -7.16
C ARG A 104 15.30 -13.39 -7.29
N ASP A 105 16.30 -13.85 -8.06
CA ASP A 105 17.51 -13.07 -8.32
C ASP A 105 17.17 -11.75 -8.99
N SER A 106 16.23 -11.74 -9.94
CA SER A 106 15.77 -10.51 -10.58
C SER A 106 15.19 -9.52 -9.58
N ILE A 107 14.32 -9.97 -8.66
CA ILE A 107 13.74 -9.12 -7.61
C ILE A 107 14.87 -8.47 -6.79
N ILE A 108 15.80 -9.27 -6.27
CA ILE A 108 16.90 -8.76 -5.45
C ILE A 108 17.80 -7.84 -6.29
N ARG A 109 18.11 -8.15 -7.57
CA ARG A 109 18.99 -7.34 -8.43
C ARG A 109 18.41 -5.96 -8.67
N ASN A 110 17.13 -5.93 -9.00
CA ASN A 110 16.41 -4.72 -9.29
C ASN A 110 16.27 -3.83 -8.05
N LEU A 111 15.81 -4.38 -6.93
CA LEU A 111 15.71 -3.64 -5.66
C LEU A 111 17.07 -3.15 -5.17
N ASP A 112 18.11 -3.98 -5.27
CA ASP A 112 19.47 -3.60 -4.87
C ASP A 112 20.05 -2.48 -5.74
N ARG A 113 19.79 -2.52 -7.05
CA ARG A 113 20.18 -1.44 -7.97
C ARG A 113 19.52 -0.13 -7.59
N TRP A 114 18.22 -0.16 -7.25
CA TRP A 114 17.50 1.02 -6.79
C TRP A 114 18.03 1.53 -5.45
N ALA A 115 18.33 0.64 -4.52
CA ALA A 115 18.92 0.97 -3.23
C ALA A 115 20.30 1.64 -3.38
N ARG A 116 21.19 1.10 -4.22
CA ARG A 116 22.52 1.68 -4.51
C ARG A 116 22.48 3.06 -5.17
N ASN A 117 21.36 3.40 -5.79
CA ASN A 117 21.20 4.64 -6.54
C ASN A 117 20.23 5.61 -5.87
N ASP A 118 19.88 5.41 -4.60
CA ASP A 118 18.96 6.28 -3.85
C ASP A 118 17.62 6.49 -4.59
N GLY A 119 17.05 5.41 -5.16
CA GLY A 119 15.77 5.47 -5.86
C GLY A 119 14.67 6.11 -4.99
N MET A 120 13.95 7.09 -5.54
CA MET A 120 12.93 7.92 -4.88
C MET A 120 13.41 8.78 -3.69
N LEU A 121 14.71 8.86 -3.40
CA LEU A 121 15.24 9.56 -2.22
C LEU A 121 15.85 10.94 -2.53
N GLU A 122 15.74 11.43 -3.76
CA GLU A 122 16.19 12.79 -4.07
C GLU A 122 15.35 13.82 -3.30
N ARG A 123 16.03 14.70 -2.56
CA ARG A 123 15.39 15.73 -1.75
C ARG A 123 14.72 16.74 -2.66
N GLN A 124 13.41 16.88 -2.52
CA GLN A 124 12.62 17.90 -3.20
C GLN A 124 12.21 18.98 -2.21
N LYS A 125 12.25 20.26 -2.64
CA LYS A 125 11.91 21.39 -1.77
C LYS A 125 10.48 21.29 -1.19
N ARG A 126 9.55 20.72 -1.97
CA ARG A 126 8.17 20.48 -1.54
C ARG A 126 7.51 19.43 -2.42
N MET A 127 7.07 18.32 -1.81
CA MET A 127 6.19 17.36 -2.48
C MET A 127 4.71 17.69 -2.21
N ARG A 128 3.83 17.40 -3.16
CA ARG A 128 2.38 17.49 -2.98
C ARG A 128 1.79 16.08 -2.83
N ALA A 129 0.48 16.02 -2.59
CA ALA A 129 -0.23 14.76 -2.36
C ALA A 129 -0.12 13.75 -3.53
N ARG A 130 0.10 14.22 -4.77
CA ARG A 130 0.22 13.36 -5.96
C ARG A 130 1.59 12.70 -6.05
N GLU A 131 2.65 13.40 -5.67
CA GLU A 131 4.01 12.86 -5.60
C GLU A 131 4.08 11.75 -4.54
N TYR A 132 3.55 11.99 -3.34
CA TYR A 132 3.44 10.95 -2.30
C TYR A 132 2.60 9.76 -2.77
N TYR A 133 1.49 10.01 -3.45
CA TYR A 133 0.64 8.96 -4.02
C TYR A 133 1.40 8.10 -5.04
N ASN A 134 2.23 8.72 -5.89
CA ASN A 134 3.05 8.00 -6.86
C ASN A 134 4.14 7.15 -6.18
N ILE A 135 4.73 7.61 -5.07
CA ILE A 135 5.63 6.80 -4.25
C ILE A 135 4.89 5.58 -3.71
N ASP A 136 3.73 5.78 -3.07
CA ASP A 136 2.97 4.69 -2.45
C ASP A 136 2.57 3.62 -3.50
N ARG A 137 2.18 4.03 -4.71
CA ARG A 137 1.86 3.11 -5.83
C ARG A 137 3.03 2.21 -6.22
N SER A 138 4.26 2.71 -6.15
CA SER A 138 5.45 1.92 -6.46
C SER A 138 5.94 1.11 -5.28
N LEU A 139 5.79 1.64 -4.07
CA LEU A 139 6.35 1.05 -2.88
C LEU A 139 5.61 -0.20 -2.42
N MET A 140 4.27 -0.27 -2.59
CA MET A 140 3.48 -1.47 -2.27
C MET A 140 4.05 -2.74 -2.94
N PRO A 141 4.13 -2.82 -4.29
CA PRO A 141 4.67 -4.00 -4.95
C PRO A 141 6.16 -4.25 -4.66
N MET A 142 6.96 -3.21 -4.40
CA MET A 142 8.36 -3.38 -3.95
C MET A 142 8.46 -4.09 -2.60
N ILE A 143 7.64 -3.69 -1.62
CA ILE A 143 7.56 -4.31 -0.29
C ILE A 143 7.09 -5.76 -0.41
N VAL A 144 6.03 -6.01 -1.17
CA VAL A 144 5.50 -7.37 -1.38
C VAL A 144 6.55 -8.26 -2.06
N ALA A 145 7.19 -7.80 -3.13
CA ALA A 145 8.22 -8.58 -3.82
C ALA A 145 9.42 -8.88 -2.90
N PHE A 146 9.86 -7.90 -2.11
CA PHE A 146 10.95 -8.10 -1.15
C PHE A 146 10.60 -9.13 -0.07
N SER A 147 9.35 -9.13 0.42
CA SER A 147 8.88 -10.11 1.42
C SER A 147 9.02 -11.56 0.96
N LEU A 148 8.93 -11.82 -0.35
CA LEU A 148 9.04 -13.17 -0.91
C LEU A 148 10.48 -13.69 -0.98
N VAL A 149 11.47 -12.78 -0.97
CA VAL A 149 12.88 -13.12 -1.26
C VAL A 149 13.85 -12.83 -0.13
N ARG A 150 13.46 -12.04 0.88
CA ARG A 150 14.38 -11.57 1.95
C ARG A 150 14.97 -12.68 2.81
N ASP A 151 14.22 -13.75 3.04
CA ASP A 151 14.58 -14.85 3.96
C ASP A 151 15.03 -16.11 3.21
N GLN A 152 15.33 -16.00 1.93
CA GLN A 152 15.82 -17.11 1.11
C GLN A 152 17.26 -17.45 1.52
N ALA A 153 17.55 -18.73 1.74
CA ALA A 153 18.83 -19.18 2.26
C ALA A 153 20.04 -18.82 1.36
N ASP A 154 19.80 -18.63 0.07
CA ASP A 154 20.81 -18.28 -0.93
C ASP A 154 20.93 -16.77 -1.19
N ALA A 155 20.17 -15.93 -0.49
CA ALA A 155 20.23 -14.49 -0.64
C ALA A 155 21.50 -13.89 0.01
N ASP A 156 22.19 -13.00 -0.71
CA ASP A 156 23.33 -12.24 -0.18
C ASP A 156 22.88 -11.30 0.95
N PRO A 157 23.31 -11.52 2.21
CA PRO A 157 22.87 -10.72 3.35
C PRO A 157 23.22 -9.24 3.24
N VAL A 158 24.30 -8.88 2.54
CA VAL A 158 24.70 -7.48 2.33
C VAL A 158 23.68 -6.77 1.43
N ARG A 159 23.24 -7.44 0.36
CA ARG A 159 22.21 -6.90 -0.55
C ARG A 159 20.86 -6.79 0.16
N ILE A 160 20.47 -7.81 0.92
CA ILE A 160 19.22 -7.78 1.70
C ILE A 160 19.19 -6.60 2.67
N ARG A 161 20.24 -6.41 3.48
CA ARG A 161 20.33 -5.27 4.41
C ARG A 161 20.29 -3.92 3.70
N ARG A 162 20.95 -3.79 2.55
CA ARG A 162 20.95 -2.55 1.75
C ARG A 162 19.57 -2.24 1.20
N ILE A 163 18.85 -3.25 0.68
CA ILE A 163 17.47 -3.10 0.21
C ILE A 163 16.56 -2.69 1.37
N GLU A 164 16.63 -3.39 2.50
CA GLU A 164 15.81 -3.10 3.68
C GLU A 164 16.05 -1.68 4.21
N THR A 165 17.31 -1.27 4.31
CA THR A 165 17.69 0.10 4.73
C THR A 165 17.15 1.15 3.76
N TRP A 166 17.23 0.89 2.45
CA TRP A 166 16.70 1.80 1.45
C TRP A 166 15.17 1.90 1.51
N LEU A 167 14.46 0.77 1.60
CA LEU A 167 13.00 0.75 1.75
C LEU A 167 12.57 1.50 3.02
N ALA A 168 13.27 1.30 4.14
CA ALA A 168 13.02 2.02 5.38
C ALA A 168 13.14 3.54 5.19
N ARG A 169 14.22 4.00 4.54
CA ARG A 169 14.41 5.43 4.22
C ARG A 169 13.29 6.00 3.36
N VAL A 170 12.82 5.24 2.35
CA VAL A 170 11.70 5.68 1.50
C VAL A 170 10.41 5.75 2.32
N VAL A 171 10.13 4.73 3.13
CA VAL A 171 8.95 4.67 4.02
C VAL A 171 8.96 5.83 5.02
N ASP A 172 10.10 6.14 5.63
CA ASP A 172 10.21 7.24 6.58
C ASP A 172 10.04 8.59 5.89
N MET A 173 10.68 8.80 4.74
CA MET A 173 10.52 10.02 3.94
C MET A 173 9.06 10.25 3.55
N ARG A 174 8.37 9.22 3.06
CA ARG A 174 6.95 9.32 2.67
C ARG A 174 5.97 9.30 3.83
N ARG A 175 6.43 9.18 5.08
CA ARG A 175 5.60 9.27 6.30
C ARG A 175 5.96 10.45 7.19
N GLY A 176 7.09 11.11 6.93
CA GLY A 176 7.63 12.19 7.73
C GLY A 176 6.74 13.43 7.80
N ALA A 177 7.16 14.40 8.62
CA ALA A 177 6.39 15.60 8.94
C ALA A 177 5.93 16.41 7.72
N GLU A 178 6.65 16.33 6.60
CA GLU A 178 6.30 17.00 5.35
C GLU A 178 5.05 16.42 4.67
N ARG A 179 4.67 15.18 4.99
CA ARG A 179 3.41 14.59 4.53
C ARG A 179 2.26 15.06 5.40
N PHE A 180 1.73 16.24 5.05
CA PHE A 180 0.59 16.85 5.72
C PHE A 180 -0.70 16.03 5.57
N PHE A 181 -1.03 15.20 6.56
CA PHE A 181 -2.36 14.63 6.71
C PHE A 181 -3.26 15.55 7.54
N LYS A 182 -3.53 16.75 7.01
CA LYS A 182 -4.49 17.66 7.64
C LYS A 182 -5.91 17.10 7.45
N PRO A 183 -6.73 16.94 8.51
CA PRO A 183 -8.10 16.42 8.39
C PRO A 183 -8.97 17.20 7.40
N SER A 184 -8.70 18.51 7.23
CA SER A 184 -9.40 19.36 6.26
C SER A 184 -9.15 18.98 4.79
N LEU A 185 -7.98 18.41 4.46
CA LEU A 185 -7.65 18.02 3.09
C LEU A 185 -8.38 16.73 2.72
N SER A 186 -9.02 16.72 1.54
CA SER A 186 -9.69 15.52 1.02
C SER A 186 -8.71 14.36 0.78
N SER A 187 -7.47 14.64 0.37
CA SER A 187 -6.41 13.63 0.22
C SER A 187 -6.03 12.91 1.51
N SER A 188 -6.38 13.48 2.67
CA SER A 188 -6.19 12.83 3.98
C SER A 188 -7.34 11.90 4.35
N ARG A 189 -8.41 11.86 3.57
CA ARG A 189 -9.67 11.16 3.88
C ARG A 189 -10.20 10.29 2.74
N ASN A 190 -9.63 10.38 1.55
CA ASN A 190 -10.06 9.67 0.34
C ASN A 190 -9.05 8.55 -0.03
N ASN A 191 -9.15 8.02 -1.24
CA ASN A 191 -8.30 6.97 -1.82
C ASN A 191 -6.79 7.17 -1.62
N HIS A 192 -6.30 8.42 -1.60
CA HIS A 192 -4.88 8.69 -1.32
C HIS A 192 -4.48 8.20 0.07
N ARG A 193 -5.37 8.36 1.06
CA ARG A 193 -5.12 7.93 2.43
C ARG A 193 -5.26 6.41 2.57
N TYR A 194 -6.23 5.78 1.90
CA TYR A 194 -6.37 4.32 1.91
C TYR A 194 -5.10 3.66 1.36
N LEU A 195 -4.58 4.14 0.23
CA LEU A 195 -3.32 3.66 -0.33
C LEU A 195 -2.15 3.92 0.62
N ALA A 196 -2.03 5.13 1.17
CA ALA A 196 -0.93 5.48 2.07
C ALA A 196 -0.82 4.55 3.30
N ASP A 197 -1.97 4.28 3.92
CA ASP A 197 -2.04 3.43 5.11
C ASP A 197 -1.90 1.95 4.74
N SER A 198 -2.35 1.51 3.56
CA SER A 198 -2.07 0.15 3.09
C SER A 198 -0.56 -0.07 2.89
N VAL A 199 0.18 0.89 2.32
CA VAL A 199 1.65 0.78 2.21
C VAL A 199 2.33 0.81 3.59
N THR A 200 1.77 1.56 4.54
CA THR A 200 2.27 1.60 5.93
C THR A 200 2.05 0.28 6.63
N MET A 201 0.87 -0.33 6.43
CA MET A 201 0.55 -1.65 6.94
C MET A 201 1.45 -2.72 6.32
N ALA A 202 1.69 -2.65 5.01
CA ALA A 202 2.59 -3.57 4.32
C ALA A 202 4.01 -3.54 4.91
N TRP A 203 4.53 -2.35 5.21
CA TRP A 203 5.83 -2.20 5.89
C TRP A 203 5.78 -2.73 7.33
N GLY A 204 4.68 -2.48 8.07
CA GLY A 204 4.46 -3.03 9.40
C GLY A 204 4.47 -4.55 9.42
N ALA A 205 3.74 -5.18 8.49
CA ALA A 205 3.73 -6.63 8.31
C ALA A 205 5.13 -7.16 7.98
N LEU A 206 5.83 -6.55 7.03
CA LEU A 206 7.19 -6.93 6.63
C LEU A 206 8.21 -6.87 7.77
N THR A 207 8.08 -5.88 8.67
CA THR A 207 9.06 -5.60 9.73
C THR A 207 8.63 -6.08 11.12
N GLY A 208 7.44 -6.67 11.24
CA GLY A 208 6.88 -7.04 12.55
C GLY A 208 6.49 -5.83 13.41
N ASN A 209 6.35 -4.63 12.83
CA ASN A 209 5.96 -3.43 13.58
C ASN A 209 4.44 -3.28 13.65
N ALA A 210 3.85 -3.74 14.76
CA ALA A 210 2.41 -3.69 15.01
C ALA A 210 1.84 -2.26 14.91
N ALA A 211 2.53 -1.25 15.45
CA ALA A 211 2.04 0.13 15.42
C ALA A 211 1.89 0.69 13.99
N LEU A 212 2.69 0.21 13.04
CA LEU A 212 2.55 0.55 11.62
C LEU A 212 1.48 -0.30 10.93
N PHE A 213 1.42 -1.59 11.28
CA PHE A 213 0.41 -2.51 10.79
C PHE A 213 -1.01 -2.02 11.12
N ASP A 214 -1.25 -1.66 12.38
CA ASP A 214 -2.56 -1.25 12.87
C ASP A 214 -3.06 0.06 12.25
N LYS A 215 -2.18 0.87 11.62
CA LYS A 215 -2.63 2.03 10.84
C LYS A 215 -3.51 1.62 9.65
N GLY A 216 -3.22 0.48 9.02
CA GLY A 216 -4.05 -0.08 7.95
C GLY A 216 -5.39 -0.56 8.49
N ILE A 217 -5.40 -1.35 9.57
CA ILE A 217 -6.63 -1.84 10.22
C ILE A 217 -7.54 -0.68 10.64
N HIS A 218 -6.97 0.33 11.30
CA HIS A 218 -7.71 1.53 11.66
C HIS A 218 -8.26 2.26 10.42
N ARG A 219 -7.47 2.37 9.35
CA ARG A 219 -7.91 3.00 8.11
C ARG A 219 -9.07 2.25 7.45
N TYR A 220 -9.05 0.92 7.48
CA TYR A 220 -10.13 0.11 6.96
C TYR A 220 -11.44 0.38 7.69
N ARG A 221 -11.42 0.39 9.04
CA ARG A 221 -12.59 0.72 9.87
C ARG A 221 -13.13 2.12 9.57
N VAL A 222 -12.24 3.12 9.49
CA VAL A 222 -12.63 4.48 9.09
C VAL A 222 -13.29 4.51 7.71
N ALA A 223 -12.82 3.71 6.75
CA ALA A 223 -13.44 3.65 5.43
C ALA A 223 -14.83 3.01 5.44
N LEU A 224 -15.06 2.01 6.31
CA LEU A 224 -16.40 1.44 6.52
C LEU A 224 -17.35 2.47 7.12
N ASP A 225 -16.91 3.25 8.11
CA ASP A 225 -17.71 4.33 8.72
C ASP A 225 -18.00 5.47 7.73
N GLN A 226 -17.12 5.68 6.76
CA GLN A 226 -17.30 6.66 5.69
C GLN A 226 -18.25 6.18 4.58
N ALA A 227 -18.42 4.87 4.41
CA ALA A 227 -19.24 4.32 3.35
C ALA A 227 -20.72 4.61 3.60
N ARG A 228 -21.45 4.94 2.54
CA ARG A 228 -22.92 5.03 2.58
C ARG A 228 -23.53 3.62 2.65
N PRO A 229 -24.83 3.49 2.98
CA PRO A 229 -25.53 2.20 2.98
C PRO A 229 -25.47 1.43 1.64
N ASP A 230 -25.29 2.12 0.52
CA ASP A 230 -25.13 1.53 -0.82
C ASP A 230 -23.68 1.10 -1.13
N GLY A 231 -22.76 1.23 -0.17
CA GLY A 231 -21.33 0.93 -0.32
C GLY A 231 -20.51 2.03 -1.02
N SER A 232 -21.13 3.13 -1.43
CA SER A 232 -20.41 4.24 -2.07
C SER A 232 -19.57 5.03 -1.06
N LEU A 233 -18.34 5.40 -1.44
CA LEU A 233 -17.52 6.31 -0.65
C LEU A 233 -17.81 7.76 -1.08
N PRO A 234 -18.31 8.64 -0.19
CA PRO A 234 -18.78 9.98 -0.57
C PRO A 234 -17.73 10.84 -1.27
N LEU A 235 -16.48 10.79 -0.82
CA LEU A 235 -15.38 11.57 -1.41
C LEU A 235 -14.95 11.05 -2.80
N GLU A 236 -15.21 9.78 -3.10
CA GLU A 236 -14.92 9.20 -4.41
C GLU A 236 -16.07 9.40 -5.38
N THR A 237 -17.30 9.18 -4.93
CA THR A 237 -18.50 9.40 -5.76
C THR A 237 -18.79 10.88 -6.00
N GLY A 238 -18.30 11.78 -5.14
CA GLY A 238 -18.34 13.23 -5.38
C GLY A 238 -17.42 13.73 -6.50
N ARG A 239 -16.71 12.85 -7.22
CA ARG A 239 -15.74 13.22 -8.29
C ARG A 239 -16.39 13.34 -9.68
N GLY A 240 -17.72 13.44 -9.75
CA GLY A 240 -18.47 13.62 -11.00
C GLY A 240 -18.27 12.44 -11.97
N HIS A 241 -17.93 12.74 -13.23
CA HIS A 241 -17.70 11.71 -14.27
C HIS A 241 -16.57 10.72 -13.92
N MET A 242 -15.70 11.03 -12.95
CA MET A 242 -14.64 10.14 -12.48
C MET A 242 -15.04 9.29 -11.25
N ALA A 243 -16.30 9.33 -10.81
CA ALA A 243 -16.77 8.64 -9.61
C ALA A 243 -16.40 7.15 -9.59
N LEU A 244 -16.76 6.41 -10.64
CA LEU A 244 -16.48 4.97 -10.75
C LEU A 244 -14.97 4.69 -10.74
N HIS A 245 -14.19 5.54 -11.42
CA HIS A 245 -12.72 5.41 -11.44
C HIS A 245 -12.13 5.49 -10.03
N TYR A 246 -12.49 6.52 -9.26
CA TYR A 246 -11.96 6.71 -7.91
C TYR A 246 -12.52 5.71 -6.90
N GLN A 247 -13.78 5.30 -7.02
CA GLN A 247 -14.36 4.23 -6.20
C GLN A 247 -13.55 2.94 -6.38
N ARG A 248 -13.22 2.56 -7.63
CA ARG A 248 -12.39 1.38 -7.92
C ARG A 248 -10.99 1.49 -7.28
N HIS A 249 -10.35 2.66 -7.35
CA HIS A 249 -9.04 2.86 -6.71
C HIS A 249 -9.12 2.67 -5.19
N ALA A 250 -10.13 3.25 -4.55
CA ALA A 250 -10.33 3.10 -3.12
C ALA A 250 -10.55 1.64 -2.72
N ILE A 251 -11.43 0.91 -3.43
CA ILE A 251 -11.69 -0.51 -3.18
C ILE A 251 -10.40 -1.33 -3.29
N GLY A 252 -9.55 -1.07 -4.28
CA GLY A 252 -8.28 -1.79 -4.44
C GLY A 252 -7.37 -1.68 -3.21
N SER A 253 -7.26 -0.49 -2.61
CA SER A 253 -6.49 -0.32 -1.37
C SER A 253 -7.14 -1.00 -0.16
N LEU A 254 -8.47 -0.97 -0.06
CA LEU A 254 -9.21 -1.61 1.04
C LEU A 254 -9.11 -3.13 0.97
N VAL A 255 -9.22 -3.73 -0.22
CA VAL A 255 -8.97 -5.17 -0.42
C VAL A 255 -7.54 -5.51 -0.01
N ALA A 256 -6.54 -4.75 -0.44
CA ALA A 256 -5.16 -5.01 -0.03
C ALA A 256 -4.97 -4.98 1.50
N ILE A 257 -5.64 -4.05 2.20
CA ILE A 257 -5.62 -4.02 3.67
C ILE A 257 -6.26 -5.29 4.26
N ALA A 258 -7.44 -5.68 3.77
CA ALA A 258 -8.14 -6.88 4.26
C ALA A 258 -7.31 -8.15 4.02
N GLU A 259 -6.72 -8.32 2.85
CA GLU A 259 -5.86 -9.48 2.53
C GLU A 259 -4.61 -9.52 3.42
N MET A 260 -3.97 -8.37 3.68
CA MET A 260 -2.85 -8.33 4.63
C MET A 260 -3.28 -8.63 6.08
N ALA A 261 -4.53 -8.30 6.46
CA ALA A 261 -5.09 -8.68 7.76
C ALA A 261 -5.29 -10.20 7.85
N ASP A 262 -5.90 -10.80 6.82
CA ASP A 262 -6.14 -12.25 6.74
C ASP A 262 -4.83 -13.06 6.77
N VAL A 263 -3.79 -12.61 6.06
CA VAL A 263 -2.45 -13.22 6.14
C VAL A 263 -1.92 -13.24 7.57
N GLN A 264 -2.25 -12.24 8.39
CA GLN A 264 -1.87 -12.15 9.79
C GLN A 264 -2.88 -12.81 10.75
N GLY A 265 -3.99 -13.36 10.23
CA GLY A 265 -5.03 -14.06 11.00
C GLY A 265 -6.04 -13.13 11.69
N ILE A 266 -6.32 -11.97 11.09
CA ILE A 266 -7.21 -10.92 11.62
C ILE A 266 -8.44 -10.78 10.74
#